data_AF-A0A382Y6T9-F1
#
_entry.id   AF-A0A382Y6T9-F1
#
_cell.length_a   1.000
_cell.length_b   1.000
_cell.length_c   1.000
_cell.angle_alpha   90.00
_cell.angle_beta   90.00
_cell.angle_gamma   90.00
#
_symmetry.space_group_name_H-M   'P 1'
#
loop_
_entity.id
_entity.type
_entity.pdbx_description
1 polymer ?
#
loop_
_entity_poly.entity_id
_entity_poly.type
_entity_poly.pdbx_seq_one_letter_code
_entity_poly.pdbx_strand_id
1 'polypeptide(L)'
;MTSRIEAQELLDEWASGADINPTNRLAAALSTARPTGSVGKSDIAVLLRQALRSDDEQRRRVLPVADLSHLDVPATLFPPDFLWRSFGMRANPLGDGELIRVRAEPWSPSCFNYSEKAGSVDGEAAAGAARRKKETVPGDPFLPLVDQEIATYLNPGQR
;
A
#
# COMPACT_ATOMS: atom_id res chain seq x y z
N MET A 1 9.50 3.17 8.00
CA MET A 1 8.29 3.07 7.15
C MET A 1 7.13 3.00 8.11
N THR A 2 6.07 3.79 7.92
CA THR A 2 4.95 3.86 8.87
C THR A 2 4.26 2.50 8.97
N SER A 3 4.06 1.99 10.18
CA SER A 3 3.37 0.71 10.40
C SER A 3 1.84 0.86 10.27
N ARG A 4 1.10 -0.24 10.12
CA ARG A 4 -0.38 -0.20 10.15
C ARG A 4 -0.91 0.34 11.48
N ILE A 5 -0.27 0.02 12.60
CA ILE A 5 -0.69 0.49 13.93
C ILE A 5 -0.54 2.00 14.03
N GLU A 6 0.66 2.49 13.71
CA GLU A 6 0.97 3.92 13.70
C GLU A 6 0.08 4.70 12.71
N ALA A 7 -0.24 4.11 11.55
CA ALA A 7 -1.16 4.72 10.59
C ALA A 7 -2.59 4.82 11.13
N GLN A 8 -3.06 3.84 11.91
CA GLN A 8 -4.37 3.92 12.56
C GLN A 8 -4.39 5.02 13.63
N GLU A 9 -3.37 5.09 14.48
CA GLU A 9 -3.26 6.12 15.52
C GLU A 9 -3.26 7.53 14.92
N LEU A 10 -2.51 7.74 13.83
CA LEU A 10 -2.49 9.02 13.11
C LEU A 10 -3.83 9.37 12.47
N LEU A 11 -4.60 8.38 11.99
CA LEU A 11 -5.94 8.60 11.46
C LEU A 11 -6.93 8.98 12.56
N ASP A 12 -6.85 8.32 13.72
CA ASP A 12 -7.70 8.60 14.87
C ASP A 12 -7.42 10.02 15.42
N GLU A 13 -6.14 10.39 15.51
CA GLU A 13 -5.70 11.74 15.88
C GLU A 13 -6.21 12.79 14.88
N TRP A 14 -6.07 12.53 13.58
CA TRP A 14 -6.58 13.42 12.53
C TRP A 14 -8.11 13.57 12.58
N ALA A 15 -8.84 12.48 12.86
CA ALA A 15 -10.29 12.48 13.00
C ALA A 15 -10.75 13.31 14.20
N SER A 16 -9.99 13.30 15.28
CA SER A 16 -10.26 14.10 16.48
C SER A 16 -10.02 15.61 16.28
N GLY A 17 -9.35 15.99 15.17
CA GLY A 17 -8.96 17.36 14.89
C GLY A 17 -7.75 17.84 15.69
N ALA A 18 -6.97 16.92 16.25
CA ALA A 18 -5.73 17.24 16.95
C ALA A 18 -4.60 17.65 15.98
N ASP A 19 -3.66 18.44 16.49
CA ASP A 19 -2.49 18.88 15.74
C ASP A 19 -1.46 17.75 15.64
N ILE A 20 -1.28 17.23 14.42
CA ILE A 20 -0.36 16.11 14.17
C ILE A 20 1.07 16.63 14.00
N ASN A 21 1.98 16.10 14.80
CA ASN A 21 3.42 16.37 14.65
C ASN A 21 4.00 15.61 13.44
N PRO A 22 4.66 16.28 12.49
CA PRO A 22 5.12 15.68 11.24
C PRO A 22 6.41 14.85 11.41
N THR A 23 6.33 13.75 12.14
CA THR A 23 7.45 12.83 12.41
C THR A 23 7.78 11.91 11.24
N ASN A 24 6.80 11.64 10.38
CA ASN A 24 6.93 10.81 9.20
C ASN A 24 6.12 11.40 8.02
N ARG A 25 6.22 10.80 6.83
CA ARG A 25 5.55 11.31 5.62
C ARG A 25 4.03 11.31 5.72
N LEU A 26 3.42 10.31 6.37
CA LEU A 26 1.98 10.25 6.58
C LEU A 26 1.54 11.37 7.54
N ALA A 27 2.23 11.52 8.66
CA ALA A 27 1.97 12.57 9.63
C ALA A 27 2.09 13.98 8.99
N ALA A 28 3.10 14.21 8.16
CA ALA A 28 3.26 15.47 7.42
C ALA A 28 2.15 15.71 6.37
N ALA A 29 1.66 14.66 5.71
CA ALA A 29 0.52 14.77 4.79
C ALA A 29 -0.78 15.10 5.54
N LEU A 30 -1.00 14.47 6.71
CA LEU A 30 -2.16 14.71 7.55
C LEU A 30 -2.13 16.10 8.20
N SER A 31 -0.97 16.59 8.61
CA SER A 31 -0.81 17.92 9.21
C SER A 31 -1.05 19.07 8.22
N THR A 32 -0.93 18.80 6.91
CA THR A 32 -1.14 19.80 5.85
C THR A 32 -2.53 19.70 5.22
N ALA A 33 -3.12 18.50 5.20
CA ALA A 33 -4.45 18.27 4.65
C ALA A 33 -5.55 18.55 5.68
N ARG A 34 -6.61 19.25 5.26
CA ARG A 34 -7.80 19.43 6.08
C ARG A 34 -8.69 18.17 6.03
N PRO A 35 -9.27 17.72 7.15
CA PRO A 35 -10.21 16.60 7.18
C PRO A 35 -11.37 16.73 6.18
N THR A 36 -11.89 17.94 5.97
CA THR A 36 -13.03 18.19 5.07
C THR A 36 -12.64 18.68 3.66
N GLY A 37 -11.34 18.83 3.36
CA GLY A 37 -10.86 19.28 2.06
C GLY A 37 -10.57 18.13 1.09
N SER A 38 -10.58 18.40 -0.22
CA SER A 38 -10.19 17.41 -1.24
C SER A 38 -8.67 17.36 -1.48
N VAL A 39 -7.97 18.45 -1.19
CA VAL A 39 -6.52 18.58 -1.39
C VAL A 39 -5.76 17.66 -0.44
N GLY A 40 -4.80 16.90 -0.98
CA GLY A 40 -3.93 15.99 -0.21
C GLY A 40 -4.53 14.61 0.09
N LYS A 41 -5.82 14.37 -0.17
CA LYS A 41 -6.48 13.08 0.09
C LYS A 41 -5.89 11.94 -0.75
N SER A 42 -5.53 12.23 -1.99
CA SER A 42 -4.86 11.26 -2.88
C SER A 42 -3.49 10.84 -2.33
N ASP A 43 -2.70 11.79 -1.84
CA ASP A 43 -1.38 11.50 -1.27
C ASP A 43 -1.51 10.68 0.01
N ILE A 44 -2.46 11.05 0.88
CA ILE A 44 -2.78 10.28 2.08
C ILE A 44 -3.20 8.86 1.70
N ALA A 45 -4.10 8.69 0.72
CA ALA A 45 -4.53 7.37 0.25
C ALA A 45 -3.35 6.50 -0.22
N VAL A 46 -2.38 7.08 -0.96
CA VAL A 46 -1.16 6.37 -1.36
C VAL A 46 -0.31 5.96 -0.16
N LEU A 47 -0.15 6.85 0.83
CA LEU A 47 0.63 6.57 2.04
C LEU A 47 -0.03 5.52 2.93
N LEU A 48 -1.36 5.52 3.05
CA LEU A 48 -2.13 4.48 3.74
C LEU A 48 -1.97 3.12 3.05
N ARG A 49 -2.07 3.08 1.71
CA ARG A 49 -1.77 1.87 0.94
C ARG A 49 -0.36 1.37 1.22
N GLN A 50 0.62 2.26 1.23
CA GLN A 50 2.01 1.90 1.49
C GLN A 50 2.18 1.27 2.88
N ALA A 51 1.57 1.85 3.92
CA ALA A 51 1.59 1.31 5.27
C ALA A 51 0.96 -0.09 5.33
N LEU A 52 -0.23 -0.26 4.74
CA LEU A 52 -0.95 -1.53 4.67
C LEU A 52 -0.14 -2.63 3.94
N ARG A 53 0.39 -2.33 2.75
CA ARG A 53 1.16 -3.31 1.98
C ARG A 53 2.48 -3.67 2.67
N SER A 54 3.14 -2.71 3.30
CA SER A 54 4.38 -2.98 4.05
C SER A 54 4.12 -3.90 5.23
N ASP A 55 3.02 -3.68 5.95
CA ASP A 55 2.58 -4.54 7.05
C ASP A 55 2.21 -5.95 6.57
N ASP A 56 1.46 -6.07 5.47
CA ASP A 56 1.13 -7.37 4.85
C ASP A 56 2.38 -8.17 4.48
N GLU A 57 3.35 -7.53 3.83
CA GLU A 57 4.60 -8.18 3.42
C GLU A 57 5.43 -8.60 4.63
N GLN A 58 5.49 -7.78 5.68
CA GLN A 58 6.17 -8.14 6.92
C GLN A 58 5.48 -9.32 7.61
N ARG A 59 4.15 -9.32 7.67
CA ARG A 59 3.38 -10.42 8.29
C ARG A 59 3.47 -11.71 7.49
N ARG A 60 3.45 -11.66 6.15
CA ARG A 60 3.61 -12.84 5.27
C ARG A 60 4.91 -13.59 5.48
N ARG A 61 5.99 -12.91 5.88
CA ARG A 61 7.28 -13.54 6.21
C ARG A 61 7.20 -14.44 7.45
N VAL A 62 6.29 -14.14 8.37
CA VAL A 62 6.10 -14.88 9.62
C VAL A 62 4.93 -15.85 9.52
N LEU A 63 3.85 -15.44 8.86
CA LEU A 63 2.59 -16.17 8.71
C LEU A 63 2.12 -16.08 7.23
N PRO A 64 2.43 -17.08 6.39
CA PRO A 64 2.13 -17.06 4.96
C PRO A 64 0.64 -16.93 4.60
N VAL A 65 -0.26 -17.36 5.50
CA VAL A 65 -1.72 -17.35 5.32
C VAL A 65 -2.40 -16.33 6.23
N ALA A 66 -1.80 -15.14 6.38
CA ALA A 66 -2.40 -14.07 7.15
C ALA A 66 -3.46 -13.30 6.33
N ASP A 67 -4.58 -12.95 6.97
CA ASP A 67 -5.54 -12.01 6.42
C ASP A 67 -4.87 -10.66 6.09
N LEU A 68 -5.33 -10.01 5.02
CA LEU A 68 -4.85 -8.68 4.64
C LEU A 68 -5.13 -7.66 5.76
N SER A 69 -4.16 -6.79 5.99
CA SER A 69 -4.25 -5.70 6.95
C SER A 69 -5.33 -4.73 6.51
N HIS A 70 -5.87 -4.02 7.49
CA HIS A 70 -6.89 -3.01 7.24
C HIS A 70 -6.70 -1.83 8.19
N LEU A 71 -7.29 -0.71 7.78
CA LEU A 71 -7.50 0.48 8.60
C LEU A 71 -8.99 0.78 8.64
N ASP A 72 -9.46 1.26 9.77
CA ASP A 72 -10.83 1.74 9.92
C ASP A 72 -10.79 3.27 9.87
N VAL A 73 -11.40 3.85 8.84
CA VAL A 73 -11.34 5.27 8.51
C VAL A 73 -12.73 5.87 8.73
N PRO A 74 -12.89 6.90 9.56
CA PRO A 74 -14.14 7.64 9.64
C PRO A 74 -14.59 8.15 8.26
N ALA A 75 -15.83 7.87 7.89
CA ALA A 75 -16.38 8.20 6.58
C ALA A 75 -16.37 9.72 6.29
N THR A 76 -16.33 10.54 7.34
CA THR A 76 -16.25 12.00 7.27
C THR A 76 -14.88 12.52 6.82
N LEU A 77 -13.82 11.70 6.93
CA LEU A 77 -12.46 12.10 6.57
C LEU A 77 -12.19 12.10 5.07
N PHE A 78 -13.02 11.42 4.27
CA PHE A 78 -12.86 11.38 2.82
C PHE A 78 -14.19 11.74 2.18
N PRO A 79 -14.19 12.34 0.97
CA PRO A 79 -15.42 12.53 0.22
C PRO A 79 -16.18 11.21 0.07
N PRO A 80 -17.53 11.19 0.13
CA PRO A 80 -18.32 9.97 -0.01
C PRO A 80 -18.07 9.21 -1.32
N ASP A 81 -17.70 9.92 -2.37
CA ASP A 81 -17.38 9.43 -3.71
C ASP A 81 -15.87 9.23 -3.94
N PHE A 82 -15.05 9.25 -2.89
CA PHE A 82 -13.61 9.09 -3.01
C PHE A 82 -13.26 7.74 -3.66
N LEU A 83 -12.51 7.81 -4.76
CA LEU A 83 -12.19 6.67 -5.61
C LEU A 83 -11.04 5.82 -5.05
N TRP A 84 -11.27 5.15 -3.92
CA TRP A 84 -10.29 4.26 -3.24
C TRP A 84 -9.62 3.27 -4.19
N ARG A 85 -10.38 2.70 -5.14
CA ARG A 85 -9.87 1.75 -6.13
C ARG A 85 -8.79 2.32 -7.05
N SER A 86 -8.87 3.60 -7.40
CA SER A 86 -7.85 4.28 -8.22
C SER A 86 -6.50 4.37 -7.52
N PHE A 87 -6.49 4.25 -6.18
CA PHE A 87 -5.29 4.20 -5.36
C PHE A 87 -4.89 2.77 -4.98
N GLY A 88 -5.55 1.75 -5.54
CA GLY A 88 -5.28 0.33 -5.23
C GLY A 88 -5.76 -0.10 -3.85
N MET A 89 -6.85 0.51 -3.36
CA MET A 89 -7.49 0.11 -2.12
C MET A 89 -8.94 -0.30 -2.35
N ARG A 90 -9.41 -1.26 -1.55
CA ARG A 90 -10.83 -1.56 -1.37
C ARG A 90 -11.34 -0.90 -0.10
N ALA A 91 -12.47 -0.23 -0.23
CA ALA A 91 -13.20 0.37 0.87
C ALA A 91 -14.53 -0.35 1.05
N ASN A 92 -14.79 -0.83 2.26
CA ASN A 92 -16.04 -1.47 2.63
C ASN A 92 -16.63 -0.70 3.82
N PRO A 93 -17.83 -0.10 3.69
CA PRO A 93 -18.52 0.49 4.83
C PRO A 93 -18.76 -0.54 5.93
N LEU A 94 -18.65 -0.12 7.19
CA LEU A 94 -18.96 -0.92 8.37
C LEU A 94 -20.26 -0.44 9.01
N GLY A 95 -21.14 -1.37 9.37
CA GLY A 95 -22.36 -1.07 10.14
C GLY A 95 -23.28 -0.07 9.45
N ASP A 96 -23.51 1.05 10.12
CA ASP A 96 -24.31 2.20 9.67
C ASP A 96 -23.60 3.10 8.64
N GLY A 97 -22.33 2.83 8.35
CA GLY A 97 -21.53 3.59 7.39
C GLY A 97 -20.71 4.71 8.01
N GLU A 98 -20.65 4.87 9.33
CA GLU A 98 -19.78 5.85 9.98
C GLU A 98 -18.29 5.54 9.81
N LEU A 99 -17.95 4.26 9.72
CA LEU A 99 -16.60 3.78 9.47
C LEU A 99 -16.50 3.08 8.12
N ILE A 100 -15.36 3.29 7.46
CA ILE A 100 -14.98 2.62 6.23
C ILE A 100 -13.75 1.78 6.52
N ARG A 101 -13.89 0.46 6.37
CA ARG A 101 -12.74 -0.44 6.41
C ARG A 101 -12.02 -0.41 5.07
N VAL A 102 -10.79 0.10 5.07
CA VAL A 102 -9.93 0.14 3.89
C VAL A 102 -8.86 -0.95 3.93
N ARG A 103 -8.63 -1.60 2.80
CA ARG A 103 -7.60 -2.62 2.59
C ARG A 103 -6.82 -2.29 1.33
N ALA A 104 -5.51 -2.55 1.34
CA ALA A 104 -4.71 -2.40 0.15
C ALA A 104 -4.72 -3.71 -0.65
N GLU A 105 -4.99 -3.62 -1.95
CA GLU A 105 -4.86 -4.77 -2.84
C GLU A 105 -3.43 -4.85 -3.37
N PRO A 106 -2.86 -6.07 -3.49
CA PRO A 106 -1.68 -6.27 -4.31
C PRO A 106 -1.93 -5.73 -5.72
N TRP A 107 -0.93 -5.10 -6.32
CA TRP A 107 -1.05 -4.65 -7.71
C TRP A 107 -1.14 -5.84 -8.65
N SER A 108 -2.24 -5.94 -9.38
CA SER A 108 -2.56 -7.05 -10.28
C SER A 108 -3.15 -6.55 -11.61
N PRO A 109 -2.32 -6.07 -12.55
CA PRO A 109 -2.77 -5.71 -13.90
C PRO A 109 -3.59 -6.82 -14.59
N SER A 110 -4.76 -6.44 -15.12
CA SER A 110 -5.74 -7.38 -15.68
C SER A 110 -5.27 -8.12 -16.92
N CYS A 111 -4.19 -7.67 -17.56
CA CYS A 111 -3.61 -8.33 -18.72
C CYS A 111 -2.87 -9.64 -18.38
N PHE A 112 -2.65 -9.93 -17.09
CA PHE A 112 -1.99 -11.17 -16.66
C PHE A 112 -2.98 -12.14 -16.01
N ASN A 113 -2.82 -13.43 -16.32
CA ASN A 113 -3.54 -14.50 -15.64
C ASN A 113 -2.72 -14.96 -14.43
N TYR A 114 -3.11 -14.46 -13.26
CA TYR A 114 -2.47 -14.76 -11.99
C TYR A 114 -2.83 -16.18 -11.52
N SER A 115 -2.14 -17.19 -12.08
CA SER A 115 -1.94 -18.44 -11.33
C SER A 115 -1.13 -18.10 -10.07
N GLU A 116 -1.33 -18.83 -8.97
CA GLU A 116 -0.80 -18.57 -7.60
C GLU A 116 0.72 -18.24 -7.48
N LYS A 117 1.47 -18.29 -8.59
CA LYS A 117 2.91 -18.02 -8.70
C LYS A 117 3.30 -16.55 -8.76
N ALA A 118 2.40 -15.64 -9.10
CA ALA A 118 2.76 -14.23 -9.16
C ALA A 118 2.93 -13.68 -7.74
N GLY A 119 4.18 -13.57 -7.30
CA GLY A 119 4.54 -12.85 -6.07
C GLY A 119 4.11 -11.38 -6.12
N SER A 120 4.28 -10.69 -4.99
CA SER A 120 4.02 -9.26 -4.87
C SER A 120 5.33 -8.48 -5.06
N VAL A 121 5.30 -7.39 -5.84
CA VAL A 121 6.44 -6.45 -5.96
C VAL A 121 6.65 -5.62 -4.68
N ASP A 122 5.67 -5.63 -3.78
CA ASP A 122 5.70 -4.81 -2.56
C ASP A 122 6.76 -5.29 -1.57
N GLY A 123 7.19 -6.56 -1.67
CA GLY A 123 8.18 -7.15 -0.77
C GLY A 123 9.56 -6.46 -0.84
N GLU A 124 10.02 -6.07 -2.03
CA GLU A 124 11.28 -5.33 -2.20
C GLU A 124 11.16 -3.89 -1.70
N ALA A 125 10.04 -3.23 -1.99
CA ALA A 125 9.77 -1.86 -1.52
C ALA A 125 9.68 -1.80 0.02
N ALA A 126 9.11 -2.82 0.65
CA ALA A 126 9.00 -2.94 2.10
C ALA A 126 10.33 -3.31 2.79
N ALA A 127 11.27 -3.95 2.08
CA ALA A 127 12.52 -4.44 2.68
C ALA A 127 13.51 -3.33 3.07
N GLY A 128 13.32 -2.08 2.62
CA GLY A 128 14.20 -0.96 2.96
C GLY A 128 15.65 -1.13 2.49
N ALA A 129 15.94 -2.10 1.63
CA ALA A 129 17.28 -2.42 1.17
C ALA A 129 17.82 -1.37 0.20
N ALA A 130 19.13 -1.14 0.23
CA ALA A 130 19.82 -0.25 -0.70
C ALA A 130 19.66 -0.73 -2.16
N ARG A 131 19.45 0.23 -3.07
CA ARG A 131 19.20 -0.01 -4.51
C ARG A 131 20.27 -0.92 -5.16
N ARG A 132 19.79 -1.75 -6.09
CA ARG A 132 20.42 -2.79 -6.91
C ARG A 132 21.95 -2.71 -7.08
N LYS A 133 22.67 -3.74 -6.56
CA LYS A 133 24.05 -4.08 -6.97
C LYS A 133 24.12 -5.27 -7.94
N LYS A 134 23.02 -5.97 -8.18
CA LYS A 134 22.96 -7.17 -9.04
C LYS A 134 21.64 -7.19 -9.81
N GLU A 135 21.71 -7.16 -11.14
CA GLU A 135 20.56 -7.18 -12.07
C GLU A 135 20.05 -8.60 -12.34
N THR A 136 20.07 -9.45 -11.32
CA THR A 136 19.37 -10.73 -11.34
C THR A 136 17.86 -10.46 -11.15
N VAL A 137 17.00 -11.33 -11.71
CA VAL A 137 15.52 -11.20 -11.74
C VAL A 137 14.73 -11.52 -10.45
N PRO A 138 15.29 -11.78 -9.24
CA PRO A 138 14.45 -12.16 -8.08
C PRO A 138 13.29 -11.21 -7.71
N GLY A 139 13.28 -9.97 -8.21
CA GLY A 139 12.32 -8.93 -7.82
C GLY A 139 11.07 -8.76 -8.67
N ASP A 140 11.02 -9.27 -9.91
CA ASP A 140 9.84 -9.08 -10.77
C ASP A 140 9.03 -10.37 -10.91
N PRO A 141 7.91 -10.48 -10.17
CA PRO A 141 7.06 -11.66 -10.17
C PRO A 141 6.26 -11.84 -11.48
N PHE A 142 6.26 -10.85 -12.36
CA PHE A 142 5.50 -10.87 -13.61
C PHE A 142 6.33 -11.40 -14.79
N LEU A 143 7.67 -11.37 -14.71
CA LEU A 143 8.53 -11.88 -15.78
C LEU A 143 8.26 -13.36 -16.12
N PRO A 144 8.12 -14.29 -15.15
CA PRO A 144 7.79 -15.68 -15.46
C PRO A 144 6.41 -15.87 -16.09
N LEU A 145 5.51 -14.87 -16.03
CA LEU A 145 4.21 -14.90 -16.71
C LEU A 145 4.32 -14.50 -18.19
N VAL A 146 5.39 -13.79 -18.57
CA VAL A 146 5.68 -13.39 -19.94
C VAL A 146 6.55 -14.45 -20.63
N ASP A 147 7.64 -14.87 -19.97
CA ASP A 147 8.58 -15.86 -20.46
C ASP A 147 9.31 -16.53 -19.28
N GLN A 148 9.19 -17.86 -19.20
CA GLN A 148 9.77 -18.65 -18.10
C GLN A 148 11.29 -18.82 -18.21
N GLU A 149 11.90 -18.51 -19.37
CA GLU A 149 13.34 -18.63 -19.60
C GLU A 149 14.12 -17.36 -19.17
N ILE A 150 13.42 -16.25 -18.90
CA ILE A 150 14.05 -14.99 -18.48
C ILE A 150 14.47 -15.07 -17.01
N ALA A 151 15.77 -15.29 -16.79
CA ALA A 151 16.39 -15.31 -15.46
C ALA A 151 17.18 -14.02 -15.12
N THR A 152 17.45 -13.14 -16.09
CA THR A 152 18.14 -11.86 -15.91
C THR A 152 17.56 -10.77 -16.83
N TYR A 153 17.55 -9.51 -16.40
CA TYR A 153 17.22 -8.37 -17.29
C TYR A 153 18.34 -7.99 -18.26
N LEU A 154 19.52 -8.59 -18.10
CA LEU A 154 20.69 -8.37 -18.94
C LEU A 154 20.56 -9.19 -20.23
N ASN A 155 20.56 -8.50 -21.36
CA ASN A 155 20.77 -9.13 -22.67
C ASN A 155 22.27 -9.27 -22.98
N PRO A 156 22.69 -10.19 -23.88
CA PRO A 156 24.10 -10.38 -24.24
C PRO A 156 24.84 -9.11 -24.69
N GLY A 157 24.12 -8.13 -25.25
CA GLY A 157 24.67 -6.84 -25.69
C GLY A 157 24.80 -5.76 -24.62
N GLN A 158 24.44 -6.05 -23.36
CA GLN A 158 24.54 -5.13 -22.22
C GLN A 158 25.65 -5.54 -21.24
N ARG A 159 26.58 -6.40 -21.68
CA ARG A 159 27.76 -6.83 -20.91
C ARG A 159 28.94 -5.89 -21.10
#